data_AF-A0A957D0E0-F1
#
_entry.id   AF-A0A957D0E0-F1
#
_cell.length_a   1.000
_cell.length_b   1.000
_cell.length_c   1.000
_cell.angle_alpha   90.00
_cell.angle_beta   90.00
_cell.angle_gamma   90.00
#
_symmetry.space_group_name_H-M   'P 1'
#
loop_
_entity.id
_entity.type
_entity.pdbx_description
1 polymer ?
#
loop_
_entity_poly.entity_id
_entity_poly.type
_entity_poly.pdbx_seq_one_letter_code
_entity_poly.pdbx_strand_id
1 'polypeptide(L)' 'MKRIILQSLPAQGVSHNPEIKKRVMLQKGDLPHLTTFAQATFAPGQVTTLHSHTDMTEIFFVESG' A
#
# COMPACT_ATOMS: atom_id res chain seq x y z
N MET A 1 -9.30 -15.29 12.46
CA MET A 1 -8.35 -15.32 11.32
C MET A 1 -8.98 -14.59 10.14
N LYS A 2 -8.33 -13.55 9.58
CA LYS A 2 -8.82 -12.83 8.39
C LYS A 2 -8.17 -13.43 7.15
N ARG A 3 -8.96 -13.81 6.15
CA ARG A 3 -8.48 -14.31 4.85
C ARG A 3 -8.99 -13.40 3.75
N ILE A 4 -8.11 -12.98 2.85
CA ILE A 4 -8.40 -11.98 1.82
C ILE A 4 -7.94 -12.54 0.47
N ILE A 5 -8.77 -12.34 -0.57
CA ILE A 5 -8.40 -12.60 -1.96
C ILE A 5 -7.98 -11.26 -2.55
N LEU A 6 -6.68 -11.08 -2.79
CA LEU A 6 -6.12 -9.79 -3.21
C LEU A 6 -6.80 -9.25 -4.48
N GLN A 7 -7.03 -10.12 -5.47
CA GLN A 7 -7.60 -9.73 -6.77
C GLN A 7 -9.06 -9.27 -6.68
N SER A 8 -9.79 -9.62 -5.61
CA SER A 8 -11.16 -9.15 -5.41
C SER A 8 -11.23 -7.78 -4.76
N LEU A 9 -10.10 -7.21 -4.31
CA LEU A 9 -10.07 -5.89 -3.70
C LEU A 9 -10.09 -4.79 -4.79
N PRO A 10 -10.84 -3.70 -4.58
CA PRO A 10 -10.85 -2.59 -5.52
C PRO A 10 -9.47 -1.94 -5.58
N ALA A 11 -9.05 -1.61 -6.80
CA ALA A 11 -7.89 -0.76 -7.01
C ALA A 11 -8.24 0.68 -6.63
N GLN A 12 -7.37 1.32 -5.86
CA GLN A 12 -7.52 2.68 -5.37
C GLN A 12 -6.25 3.46 -5.70
N GLY A 13 -6.37 4.75 -6.00
CA GLY A 13 -5.20 5.62 -6.13
C GLY A 13 -4.46 5.79 -4.80
N VAL A 14 -3.14 5.99 -4.83
CA VAL A 14 -2.42 6.52 -3.67
C VAL A 14 -2.69 8.02 -3.52
N SER A 15 -2.52 8.55 -2.30
CA SER A 15 -2.93 9.92 -1.95
C SER A 15 -2.22 11.02 -2.74
N HIS A 16 -0.93 10.84 -3.03
CA HIS A 16 -0.12 11.84 -3.74
C HIS A 16 -0.12 11.67 -5.27
N ASN A 17 -0.59 10.54 -5.78
CA ASN A 17 -0.67 10.27 -7.22
C ASN A 17 -1.78 9.24 -7.50
N PRO A 18 -2.98 9.66 -7.88
CA PRO A 18 -4.11 8.76 -8.11
C PRO A 18 -3.86 7.70 -9.20
N GLU A 19 -2.88 7.90 -10.09
CA GLU A 19 -2.54 6.97 -11.16
C GLU A 19 -1.68 5.79 -10.70
N ILE A 20 -0.99 5.91 -9.56
CA ILE A 20 -0.35 4.76 -8.90
C ILE A 20 -1.45 4.03 -8.15
N LYS A 21 -1.74 2.80 -8.55
CA LYS A 21 -2.84 2.01 -7.99
C LYS A 21 -2.33 1.12 -6.85
N LYS A 22 -3.15 1.02 -5.80
CA LYS A 22 -2.96 0.11 -4.68
C LYS A 22 -4.22 -0.68 -4.36
N ARG A 23 -4.05 -1.84 -3.71
CA ARG A 23 -5.10 -2.65 -3.10
C ARG A 23 -4.82 -2.80 -1.61
N VAL A 24 -5.73 -2.34 -0.78
CA VAL A 24 -5.57 -2.31 0.69
C VAL A 24 -6.14 -3.58 1.32
N MET A 25 -5.28 -4.41 1.91
CA MET A 25 -5.66 -5.66 2.58
C MET A 25 -6.05 -5.41 4.05
N LEU A 26 -5.26 -4.61 4.76
CA LEU A 26 -5.54 -4.19 6.13
C LEU A 26 -5.50 -2.67 6.21
N GLN A 27 -6.50 -2.11 6.90
CA GLN A 27 -6.59 -0.68 7.20
C GLN A 27 -6.39 -0.43 8.70
N LYS A 28 -6.16 0.83 9.06
CA LYS A 28 -6.04 1.25 10.45
C LYS A 28 -7.26 0.79 11.25
N GLY A 29 -7.02 0.09 12.35
CA GLY A 29 -8.07 -0.47 13.21
C GLY A 29 -8.36 -1.95 12.96
N ASP A 30 -7.94 -2.53 11.83
CA ASP A 30 -8.06 -3.98 11.60
C ASP A 30 -7.13 -4.79 12.51
N LEU A 31 -5.97 -4.22 12.85
CA LEU A 31 -4.98 -4.80 13.75
C LEU A 31 -4.33 -3.68 14.60
N PRO A 32 -4.12 -3.89 15.91
CA PRO A 32 -3.38 -2.93 16.73
C PRO A 32 -1.99 -2.64 16.18
N HIS A 33 -1.56 -1.38 16.26
CA HIS A 33 -0.23 -0.90 15.85
C HIS A 33 0.10 -1.02 14.35
N LEU A 34 -0.86 -1.40 13.51
CA LEU A 34 -0.72 -1.40 12.06
C LEU A 34 -1.54 -0.26 11.45
N THR A 35 -0.90 0.56 10.63
CA THR A 35 -1.57 1.63 9.90
C THR A 35 -2.20 1.11 8.62
N THR A 36 -1.46 0.35 7.81
CA THR A 36 -1.93 -0.21 6.55
C THR A 36 -1.07 -1.39 6.14
N PHE A 37 -1.68 -2.38 5.49
CA PHE A 37 -0.97 -3.35 4.65
C PHE A 37 -1.64 -3.38 3.28
N ALA A 38 -0.87 -3.06 2.23
CA ALA A 38 -1.38 -2.90 0.87
C ALA A 38 -0.33 -3.33 -0.16
N GLN A 39 -0.81 -3.73 -1.34
CA GLN A 39 0.03 -3.90 -2.53
C GLN A 39 -0.13 -2.66 -3.41
N ALA A 40 0.98 -2.08 -3.87
CA ALA A 40 0.99 -1.00 -4.84
C ALA A 40 1.71 -1.45 -6.11
N THR A 41 1.23 -1.01 -7.27
CA THR A 41 1.87 -1.27 -8.57
C THR A 41 2.23 0.05 -9.23
N PHE A 42 3.49 0.18 -9.64
CA PHE A 42 4.01 1.33 -10.35
C PHE A 42 4.13 0.96 -11.83
N ALA A 43 3.42 1.68 -12.69
CA ALA A 43 3.62 1.59 -14.12
C ALA A 43 4.97 2.20 -14.53
N PRO A 44 5.53 1.83 -15.69
CA PRO A 44 6.77 2.43 -16.18
C PRO A 44 6.74 3.97 -16.15
N GLY A 45 7.78 4.56 -15.55
CA GLY A 45 7.91 6.02 -15.40
C GLY A 45 7.18 6.62 -14.20
N GLN A 46 6.35 5.87 -13.47
CA GLN A 46 5.76 6.35 -12.22
C GLN A 46 6.80 6.34 -11.09
N VAL A 47 6.82 7.42 -10.31
CA VAL A 47 7.74 7.61 -9.19
C VAL A 47 7.01 8.19 -7.98
N THR A 48 7.58 7.98 -6.80
CA THR A 48 7.18 8.65 -5.56
C THR A 48 8.26 9.65 -5.13
N THR A 49 7.86 10.68 -4.37
CA THR A 49 8.79 11.65 -3.79
C THR A 49 9.47 11.07 -2.56
N LEU A 50 10.77 11.37 -2.38
CA LEU A 50 11.53 11.02 -1.19
C LEU A 50 10.94 11.71 0.06
N HIS A 51 10.76 10.96 1.14
CA HIS A 51 10.33 11.48 2.44
C HIS A 51 10.69 10.50 3.57
N SER A 52 10.42 10.89 4.82
CA SER A 52 10.68 10.08 6.02
C SER A 52 9.58 10.27 7.07
N HIS A 53 9.34 9.25 7.88
CA HIS A 53 8.42 9.27 9.02
C HIS A 53 9.20 9.23 10.34
N THR A 54 8.75 9.98 11.35
CA THR A 54 9.36 10.01 12.70
C THR A 54 8.58 9.18 13.71
N ASP A 55 7.33 8.86 13.40
CA ASP A 55 6.34 8.20 14.26
C ASP A 55 6.09 6.74 13.88
N MET A 56 6.65 6.29 12.76
CA MET A 56 6.49 4.93 12.26
C MET A 56 7.62 4.50 11.34
N THR A 57 7.64 3.21 11.04
CA THR A 57 8.49 2.61 10.01
C THR A 57 7.60 2.06 8.91
N GLU A 58 7.96 2.37 7.66
CA GLU A 58 7.37 1.73 6.48
C GLU A 58 8.28 0.60 6.02
N ILE A 59 7.70 -0.56 5.73
CA ILE A 59 8.41 -1.76 5.27
C ILE A 59 7.88 -2.12 3.88
N PHE A 60 8.81 -2.33 2.94
CA PHE A 60 8.49 -2.68 1.57
C PHE A 60 8.95 -4.11 1.26
N PHE A 61 8.08 -4.88 0.61
CA PHE A 61 8.41 -6.17 0.03
C PHE A 61 8.24 -6.06 -1.49
N VAL A 62 9.33 -6.26 -2.23
CA VAL A 62 9.32 -6.19 -3.70
C VAL A 62 8.90 -7.55 -4.24
N GLU A 63 7.68 -7.64 -4.74
CA GLU A 63 7.10 -8.90 -5.25
C GLU A 63 7.55 -9.20 -6.70
N SER A 64 7.80 -8.17 -7.50
CA SER A 64 8.16 -8.27 -8.92
C SER A 64 8.76 -6.95 -9.43
N GLY A 65 9.49 -6.99 -10.54
CA GLY A 65 10.02 -5.82 -11.26
C GLY A 65 10.30 -6.14 -12.72
#